data_AF-A0A3P8MEE4-F1
#
_entry.id   AF-A0A3P8MEE4-F1
#
_cell.length_a   1.000
_cell.length_b   1.000
_cell.length_c   1.000
_cell.angle_alpha   90.00
_cell.angle_beta   90.00
_cell.angle_gamma   90.00
#
_symmetry.space_group_name_H-M   'P 1'
#
loop_
_entity.id
_entity.type
_entity.pdbx_description
1 polymer ?
#
loop_
_entity_poly.entity_id
_entity_poly.type
_entity_poly.pdbx_seq_one_letter_code
_entity_poly.pdbx_strand_id
1 'polypeptide(L)'
;MKKLGLLTPFQCISLTVPLVACNCNYKDNKVDINEYASKITVSIKKINTKSIDEINSIDDFDLENFNKNNYSIADYKIEKNFISNNLKLMFKIKDLDNNISNEQARNFDGFKQKINETNTIQEIDSDNSSLKLDVLEKNNKINTSIKSLNDFKILNLDEKKYSIYDLNITYPDSKSIKVHYSVLRQSDFKLSSRKEQKIDGFKDVITPSEAINSLKLSLINPNSNFDEIKSKKINAFAISSYDKSKFKVELADDKLVRNGSLLTARFSLVSLTNPTERVSKDFYFNIITKINQSDLEVFKNLLNYLAKLTKPILLIKNEYADKIIANYESNLFFYFKNLNSSTIAKIRTIEKINTDKIKVSYILVNIEKNISSDEQTEIITLEPKTTSLKSYEEYARQKILPLLTEIINMREKVMQMKPLTYLGLIYLKNIEAQILDNFFNIK
;
A
#
# COMPACT_ATOMS: atom_id res chain seq x y z
N MET A 1 72.72 50.48 8.59
CA MET A 1 72.76 50.59 10.07
C MET A 1 71.57 49.84 10.64
N LYS A 2 71.82 48.92 11.59
CA LYS A 2 70.94 48.25 12.55
C LYS A 2 69.70 47.43 12.06
N LYS A 3 69.77 46.14 12.43
CA LYS A 3 68.73 45.11 12.55
C LYS A 3 67.56 45.52 13.47
N LEU A 4 66.40 44.89 13.26
CA LEU A 4 65.48 44.22 14.21
C LEU A 4 64.07 44.22 13.58
N GLY A 5 63.29 43.15 13.44
CA GLY A 5 63.39 41.73 13.79
C GLY A 5 62.01 41.07 13.54
N LEU A 6 62.02 39.81 13.09
CA LEU A 6 61.14 38.67 13.41
C LEU A 6 59.61 38.92 13.61
N LEU A 7 58.66 38.21 12.99
CA LEU A 7 58.56 36.77 12.66
C LEU A 7 57.54 36.52 11.53
N THR A 8 57.84 35.55 10.68
CA THR A 8 56.90 34.81 9.81
C THR A 8 56.09 33.80 10.65
N PRO A 9 54.93 33.31 10.16
CA PRO A 9 54.99 32.03 9.44
C PRO A 9 54.09 31.93 8.19
N PHE A 10 54.64 31.23 7.19
CA PHE A 10 53.98 30.36 6.23
C PHE A 10 52.71 30.88 5.51
N GLN A 11 52.94 31.52 4.36
CA GLN A 11 51.97 31.54 3.27
C GLN A 11 51.87 30.15 2.64
N CYS A 12 50.74 29.46 2.87
CA CYS A 12 50.32 28.36 2.02
C CYS A 12 49.97 28.93 0.64
N ILE A 13 50.70 28.46 -0.37
CA ILE A 13 50.45 28.69 -1.78
C ILE A 13 49.05 28.15 -2.11
N SER A 14 48.09 29.05 -2.37
CA SER A 14 46.80 28.67 -2.95
C SER A 14 47.04 28.33 -4.42
N LEU A 15 47.17 27.05 -4.73
CA LEU A 15 47.01 26.54 -6.09
C LEU A 15 45.53 26.63 -6.45
N THR A 16 45.15 27.76 -7.04
CA THR A 16 43.94 27.93 -7.83
C THR A 16 44.05 27.06 -9.07
N VAL A 17 43.55 25.82 -8.98
CA VAL A 17 43.23 25.04 -10.19
C VAL A 17 41.87 25.52 -10.68
N PRO A 18 41.77 26.07 -11.90
CA PRO A 18 40.49 26.40 -12.48
C PRO A 18 39.77 25.08 -12.77
N LEU A 19 38.68 24.82 -12.05
CA LEU A 19 37.66 23.87 -12.51
C LEU A 19 37.04 24.49 -13.76
N VAL A 20 37.69 24.22 -14.89
CA VAL A 20 37.07 24.24 -16.21
C VAL A 20 35.83 23.37 -16.07
N ALA A 21 34.67 24.02 -15.99
CA ALA A 21 33.40 23.36 -16.18
C ALA A 21 33.44 22.78 -17.59
N CYS A 22 33.85 21.52 -17.70
CA CYS A 22 33.45 20.69 -18.82
C CYS A 22 31.92 20.68 -18.76
N ASN A 23 31.34 21.55 -19.58
CA ASN A 23 29.94 21.51 -19.95
C ASN A 23 29.77 20.27 -20.84
N CYS A 24 29.89 19.10 -20.20
CA CYS A 24 29.36 17.88 -20.75
C CYS A 24 27.85 18.09 -20.74
N ASN A 25 27.33 18.59 -21.87
CA ASN A 25 25.98 18.28 -22.29
C ASN A 25 25.89 16.74 -22.28
N TYR A 26 25.57 16.17 -21.12
CA TYR A 26 24.98 14.86 -21.06
C TYR A 26 23.70 15.01 -21.85
N LYS A 27 23.74 14.58 -23.12
CA LYS A 27 22.51 14.21 -23.83
C LYS A 27 21.70 13.41 -22.83
N ASP A 28 20.51 13.91 -22.53
CA ASP A 28 19.47 13.26 -21.75
C ASP A 28 19.18 11.89 -22.37
N ASN A 29 20.05 10.91 -22.09
CA ASN A 29 19.69 9.51 -22.16
C ASN A 29 18.87 9.28 -20.88
N LYS A 30 17.65 9.83 -20.83
CA LYS A 30 16.63 9.35 -19.90
C LYS A 30 16.44 7.90 -20.26
N VAL A 31 17.08 7.03 -19.47
CA VAL A 31 16.90 5.59 -19.57
C VAL A 31 15.42 5.35 -19.28
N ASP A 32 14.67 4.84 -20.25
CA ASP A 32 13.29 4.46 -20.04
C ASP A 32 13.24 3.44 -18.90
N ILE A 33 12.59 3.80 -17.80
CA ILE A 33 12.54 2.97 -16.60
C ILE A 33 11.86 1.61 -16.87
N ASN A 34 10.98 1.52 -17.88
CA ASN A 34 10.39 0.26 -18.31
C ASN A 34 11.40 -0.60 -19.06
N GLU A 35 12.18 0.02 -19.95
CA GLU A 35 13.25 -0.66 -20.68
C GLU A 35 14.31 -1.17 -19.70
N TYR A 36 14.70 -0.35 -18.73
CA TYR A 36 15.61 -0.74 -17.65
C TYR A 36 15.05 -1.90 -16.81
N ALA A 37 13.82 -1.80 -16.31
CA ALA A 37 13.20 -2.83 -15.50
C ALA A 37 13.09 -4.17 -16.26
N SER A 38 12.85 -4.14 -17.58
CA SER A 38 12.77 -5.33 -18.42
C SER A 38 14.11 -6.07 -18.54
N LYS A 39 15.24 -5.35 -18.45
CA LYS A 39 16.62 -5.87 -18.57
C LYS A 39 17.17 -6.43 -17.25
N ILE A 40 16.46 -6.25 -16.14
CA ILE A 40 16.85 -6.85 -14.86
C ILE A 40 16.65 -8.35 -14.95
N THR A 41 17.74 -9.07 -14.73
CA THR A 41 17.74 -10.52 -14.60
C THR A 41 17.57 -10.85 -13.13
N VAL A 42 16.67 -11.78 -12.85
CA VAL A 42 16.36 -12.21 -11.48
C VAL A 42 16.65 -13.70 -11.40
N SER A 43 17.43 -14.13 -10.42
CA SER A 43 17.73 -15.54 -10.17
C SER A 43 17.61 -15.88 -8.68
N ILE A 44 17.57 -17.17 -8.34
CA ILE A 44 17.59 -17.66 -6.96
C ILE A 44 18.82 -18.54 -6.80
N LYS A 45 19.74 -18.14 -5.92
CA LYS A 45 20.98 -18.88 -5.70
C LYS A 45 20.70 -20.29 -5.17
N LYS A 46 21.27 -21.29 -5.85
CA LYS A 46 21.12 -22.72 -5.52
C LYS A 46 19.63 -23.13 -5.37
N ILE A 47 18.79 -22.70 -6.31
CA ILE A 47 17.34 -22.99 -6.31
C ILE A 47 17.00 -24.46 -6.05
N ASN A 48 17.77 -25.39 -6.62
CA ASN A 48 17.66 -26.84 -6.44
C ASN A 48 17.96 -27.37 -5.03
N THR A 49 18.46 -26.53 -4.13
CA THR A 49 18.72 -26.89 -2.72
C THR A 49 17.72 -26.25 -1.76
N LYS A 50 16.94 -25.27 -2.22
CA LYS A 50 15.92 -24.55 -1.44
C LYS A 50 14.53 -25.11 -1.72
N SER A 51 13.71 -25.19 -0.69
CA SER A 51 12.26 -25.38 -0.81
C SER A 51 11.55 -24.05 -1.08
N ILE A 52 10.38 -24.10 -1.71
CA ILE A 52 9.56 -22.90 -2.00
C ILE A 52 9.16 -22.15 -0.72
N ASP A 53 9.01 -22.86 0.41
CA ASP A 53 8.70 -22.27 1.71
C ASP A 53 9.79 -21.31 2.19
N GLU A 54 11.04 -21.52 1.78
CA GLU A 54 12.19 -20.74 2.23
C GLU A 54 12.31 -19.37 1.53
N ILE A 55 11.59 -19.13 0.43
CA ILE A 55 11.63 -17.87 -0.32
C ILE A 55 10.54 -16.93 0.18
N ASN A 56 10.85 -15.92 0.98
CA ASN A 56 9.84 -15.09 1.64
C ASN A 56 10.00 -13.59 1.38
N SER A 57 11.13 -13.17 0.82
CA SER A 57 11.45 -11.77 0.63
C SER A 57 12.16 -11.52 -0.70
N ILE A 58 12.26 -10.25 -1.08
CA ILE A 58 13.00 -9.86 -2.28
C ILE A 58 14.52 -10.09 -2.15
N ASP A 59 15.03 -10.18 -0.92
CA ASP A 59 16.44 -10.48 -0.62
C ASP A 59 16.82 -11.93 -0.93
N ASP A 60 15.83 -12.81 -1.13
CA ASP A 60 16.06 -14.20 -1.54
C ASP A 60 16.39 -14.34 -3.04
N PHE A 61 16.34 -13.23 -3.79
CA PHE A 61 16.60 -13.15 -5.22
C PHE A 61 17.89 -12.37 -5.52
N ASP A 62 18.69 -12.90 -6.43
CA ASP A 62 19.84 -12.21 -7.01
C ASP A 62 19.36 -11.39 -8.22
N LEU A 63 19.45 -10.06 -8.09
CA LEU A 63 19.08 -9.10 -9.12
C LEU A 63 20.33 -8.65 -9.89
N GLU A 64 20.58 -9.29 -11.02
CA GLU A 64 21.66 -8.94 -11.92
C GLU A 64 21.29 -7.73 -12.78
N ASN A 65 22.28 -6.90 -13.12
CA ASN A 65 22.12 -5.62 -13.82
C ASN A 65 21.26 -4.59 -13.06
N PHE A 66 21.04 -4.79 -11.76
CA PHE A 66 20.33 -3.84 -10.91
C PHE A 66 21.30 -2.88 -10.21
N ASN A 67 21.35 -1.63 -10.68
CA ASN A 67 22.09 -0.55 -10.06
C ASN A 67 21.33 0.03 -8.86
N LYS A 68 21.61 -0.51 -7.66
CA LYS A 68 21.03 -0.09 -6.39
C LYS A 68 21.29 1.38 -6.01
N ASN A 69 22.27 2.04 -6.63
CA ASN A 69 22.58 3.45 -6.34
C ASN A 69 21.58 4.41 -7.01
N ASN A 70 20.97 3.99 -8.12
CA ASN A 70 20.10 4.84 -8.94
C ASN A 70 18.65 4.34 -8.98
N TYR A 71 18.39 3.13 -8.51
CA TYR A 71 17.08 2.49 -8.59
C TYR A 71 16.77 1.69 -7.33
N SER A 72 15.49 1.63 -6.96
CA SER A 72 14.96 0.81 -5.87
C SER A 72 13.77 -0.04 -6.34
N ILE A 73 13.42 -1.08 -5.60
CA ILE A 73 12.19 -1.84 -5.86
C ILE A 73 11.04 -1.08 -5.22
N ALA A 74 10.05 -0.70 -6.02
CA ALA A 74 8.92 0.10 -5.58
C ALA A 74 7.86 -0.75 -4.87
N ASP A 75 7.63 -1.95 -5.42
CA ASP A 75 6.63 -2.91 -5.00
C ASP A 75 7.03 -4.30 -5.52
N TYR A 76 6.73 -5.35 -4.75
CA TYR A 76 6.90 -6.72 -5.19
C TYR A 76 5.90 -7.67 -4.53
N LYS A 77 5.58 -8.75 -5.24
CA LYS A 77 4.70 -9.82 -4.77
C LYS A 77 5.28 -11.17 -5.18
N ILE A 78 5.30 -12.10 -4.23
CA ILE A 78 5.73 -13.48 -4.44
C ILE A 78 4.49 -14.37 -4.40
N GLU A 79 4.20 -15.06 -5.50
CA GLU A 79 3.15 -16.07 -5.58
C GLU A 79 3.79 -17.45 -5.63
N LYS A 80 3.46 -18.30 -4.66
CA LYS A 80 3.96 -19.66 -4.54
C LYS A 80 2.90 -20.63 -5.01
N ASN A 81 3.26 -21.54 -5.90
CA ASN A 81 2.41 -22.66 -6.26
C ASN A 81 3.14 -23.98 -5.97
N PHE A 82 2.78 -24.52 -4.81
CA PHE A 82 3.35 -25.73 -4.24
C PHE A 82 3.03 -26.99 -5.05
N ILE A 83 1.97 -26.99 -5.86
CA ILE A 83 1.54 -28.15 -6.66
C ILE A 83 2.50 -28.36 -7.83
N SER A 84 2.76 -27.30 -8.60
CA SER A 84 3.74 -27.35 -9.69
C SER A 84 5.17 -27.08 -9.22
N ASN A 85 5.39 -26.95 -7.91
CA ASN A 85 6.66 -26.59 -7.29
C ASN A 85 7.33 -25.41 -8.03
N ASN A 86 6.55 -24.35 -8.26
CA ASN A 86 6.99 -23.13 -8.92
C ASN A 86 6.63 -21.85 -8.14
N LEU A 87 7.36 -20.79 -8.44
CA LEU A 87 7.22 -19.49 -7.80
C LEU A 87 7.18 -18.41 -8.88
N LYS A 88 6.30 -17.43 -8.72
CA LYS A 88 6.24 -16.23 -9.55
C LYS A 88 6.55 -15.00 -8.71
N LEU A 89 7.58 -14.26 -9.11
CA LEU A 89 7.88 -12.93 -8.59
C LEU A 89 7.29 -11.89 -9.53
N MET A 90 6.53 -10.95 -8.99
CA MET A 90 6.10 -9.74 -9.67
C MET A 90 6.74 -8.55 -8.99
N PHE A 91 7.31 -7.60 -9.73
CA PHE A 91 7.99 -6.45 -9.14
C PHE A 91 7.96 -5.20 -10.03
N LYS A 92 8.12 -4.03 -9.41
CA LYS A 92 8.27 -2.73 -10.09
C LYS A 92 9.52 -2.03 -9.60
N ILE A 93 10.15 -1.26 -10.49
CA ILE A 93 11.34 -0.48 -10.19
C ILE A 93 10.98 0.99 -10.10
N LYS A 94 11.65 1.69 -9.19
CA LYS A 94 11.57 3.13 -8.99
C LYS A 94 12.94 3.75 -9.21
N ASP A 95 13.01 4.89 -9.89
CA ASP A 95 14.25 5.67 -10.03
C ASP A 95 14.37 6.78 -8.97
N LEU A 96 15.49 7.50 -8.97
CA LEU A 96 15.74 8.64 -8.07
C LEU A 96 14.71 9.78 -8.23
N ASP A 97 14.11 9.91 -9.41
CA ASP A 97 13.11 10.93 -9.73
C ASP A 97 11.67 10.50 -9.37
N ASN A 98 11.51 9.32 -8.75
CA ASN A 98 10.24 8.68 -8.38
C ASN A 98 9.36 8.20 -9.55
N ASN A 99 9.89 8.05 -10.77
CA ASN A 99 9.19 7.33 -11.82
C ASN A 99 9.10 5.85 -11.44
N ILE A 100 8.00 5.18 -11.79
CA ILE A 100 7.77 3.76 -11.48
C ILE A 100 7.56 3.00 -12.79
N SER A 101 8.25 1.86 -12.92
CA SER A 101 8.10 0.98 -14.08
C SER A 101 6.77 0.23 -14.09
N ASN A 102 6.40 -0.27 -15.27
CA ASN A 102 5.43 -1.33 -15.42
C ASN A 102 5.88 -2.58 -14.63
N GLU A 103 4.90 -3.36 -14.21
CA GLU A 103 5.12 -4.61 -13.48
C GLU A 103 5.88 -5.62 -14.35
N GLN A 104 6.97 -6.15 -13.81
CA GLN A 104 7.73 -7.25 -14.37
C GLN A 104 7.32 -8.53 -13.67
N ALA A 105 7.20 -9.62 -14.42
CA ALA A 105 6.97 -10.96 -13.87
C ALA A 105 8.11 -11.90 -14.22
N ARG A 106 8.52 -12.73 -13.27
CA ARG A 106 9.53 -13.80 -13.44
C ARG A 106 9.03 -15.07 -12.76
N ASN A 107 9.13 -16.18 -13.47
CA ASN A 107 8.77 -17.50 -12.96
C ASN A 107 10.03 -18.29 -12.64
N PHE A 108 9.98 -19.10 -11.60
CA PHE A 108 11.06 -19.90 -11.10
C PHE A 108 10.57 -21.31 -10.85
N ASP A 109 11.31 -22.28 -11.37
CA ASP A 109 11.06 -23.71 -11.24
C ASP A 109 12.33 -24.41 -10.72
N GLY A 110 12.23 -25.69 -10.38
CA GLY A 110 13.41 -26.49 -10.02
C GLY A 110 13.85 -26.36 -8.55
N PHE A 111 12.92 -25.99 -7.67
CA PHE A 111 13.13 -26.02 -6.21
C PHE A 111 13.35 -27.46 -5.71
N LYS A 112 14.10 -27.60 -4.60
CA LYS A 112 14.20 -28.87 -3.89
C LYS A 112 12.78 -29.30 -3.49
N GLN A 113 12.31 -30.40 -4.07
CA GLN A 113 11.13 -31.07 -3.54
C GLN A 113 11.44 -31.41 -2.10
N LYS A 114 10.61 -30.90 -1.19
CA LYS A 114 10.57 -31.46 0.16
C LYS A 114 10.17 -32.91 -0.06
N ILE A 115 11.13 -33.83 0.15
CA ILE A 115 10.79 -35.22 0.36
C ILE A 115 9.98 -35.15 1.65
N ASN A 116 8.66 -35.06 1.52
CA ASN A 116 7.78 -35.41 2.61
C ASN A 116 8.27 -36.81 2.95
N GLU A 117 8.88 -36.95 4.13
CA GLU A 117 9.04 -38.27 4.72
C GLU A 117 7.72 -38.98 4.46
N THR A 118 7.81 -40.12 3.78
CA THR A 118 6.75 -41.11 3.69
C THR A 118 6.44 -41.59 5.11
N ASN A 119 5.90 -40.70 5.93
CA ASN A 119 4.72 -41.03 6.68
C ASN A 119 3.75 -41.43 5.60
N THR A 120 3.61 -42.74 5.42
CA THR A 120 2.40 -43.36 4.90
C THR A 120 1.27 -42.44 5.29
N ILE A 121 0.76 -41.68 4.31
CA ILE A 121 -0.49 -40.97 4.48
C ILE A 121 -1.44 -42.15 4.65
N GLN A 122 -1.68 -42.54 5.90
CA GLN A 122 -2.96 -43.12 6.23
C GLN A 122 -3.93 -42.03 5.85
N GLU A 123 -4.43 -42.19 4.62
CA GLU A 123 -5.57 -41.49 4.09
C GLU A 123 -6.55 -41.35 5.24
N ILE A 124 -7.13 -40.16 5.36
CA ILE A 124 -8.41 -40.08 6.05
C ILE A 124 -9.38 -40.83 5.13
N ASP A 125 -9.34 -42.16 5.18
CA ASP A 125 -10.36 -43.05 4.65
C ASP A 125 -11.49 -43.00 5.67
N SER A 126 -12.16 -41.86 5.68
CA SER A 126 -13.43 -41.72 6.34
C SER A 126 -14.31 -41.00 5.34
N ASP A 127 -15.09 -41.76 4.58
CA ASP A 127 -16.50 -41.53 4.21
C ASP A 127 -17.03 -40.09 3.99
N ASN A 128 -16.16 -39.12 3.72
CA ASN A 128 -16.47 -37.74 3.33
C ASN A 128 -16.59 -37.63 1.80
N SER A 129 -16.81 -38.75 1.12
CA SER A 129 -17.26 -38.83 -0.27
C SER A 129 -18.63 -38.16 -0.47
N SER A 130 -19.34 -37.86 0.63
CA SER A 130 -20.63 -37.17 0.65
C SER A 130 -20.58 -35.67 1.00
N LEU A 131 -19.40 -35.12 1.33
CA LEU A 131 -19.25 -33.69 1.63
C LEU A 131 -19.60 -32.87 0.38
N LYS A 132 -20.63 -32.02 0.50
CA LYS A 132 -21.13 -31.22 -0.62
C LYS A 132 -21.29 -29.77 -0.18
N LEU A 133 -20.72 -28.87 -0.97
CA LEU A 133 -20.98 -27.44 -0.86
C LEU A 133 -22.19 -27.11 -1.74
N ASP A 134 -23.20 -26.45 -1.19
CA ASP A 134 -24.25 -25.82 -1.99
C ASP A 134 -24.36 -24.34 -1.60
N VAL A 135 -24.95 -23.52 -2.45
CA VAL A 135 -25.08 -22.08 -2.17
C VAL A 135 -26.47 -21.75 -1.68
N LEU A 136 -26.54 -21.00 -0.56
CA LEU A 136 -27.80 -20.55 0.01
C LEU A 136 -28.55 -19.68 -1.00
N GLU A 137 -29.79 -20.03 -1.31
CA GLU A 137 -30.67 -19.31 -2.26
C GLU A 137 -30.05 -19.09 -3.65
N LYS A 138 -29.21 -20.04 -4.12
CA LYS A 138 -28.43 -19.87 -5.36
C LYS A 138 -29.25 -19.46 -6.59
N ASN A 139 -30.49 -19.93 -6.72
CA ASN A 139 -31.39 -19.61 -7.84
C ASN A 139 -31.76 -18.13 -7.90
N ASN A 140 -31.65 -17.41 -6.78
CA ASN A 140 -31.93 -15.97 -6.68
C ASN A 140 -30.64 -15.13 -6.70
N LYS A 141 -29.47 -15.76 -6.69
CA LYS A 141 -28.17 -15.10 -6.62
C LYS A 141 -27.48 -15.11 -7.98
N ILE A 142 -26.70 -14.06 -8.22
CA ILE A 142 -25.71 -14.02 -9.31
C ILE A 142 -24.47 -14.75 -8.82
N ASN A 143 -23.87 -15.60 -9.64
CA ASN A 143 -22.73 -16.40 -9.23
C ASN A 143 -21.56 -15.57 -8.67
N THR A 144 -21.29 -14.38 -9.22
CA THR A 144 -20.22 -13.49 -8.75
C THR A 144 -20.46 -12.88 -7.38
N SER A 145 -21.65 -13.00 -6.78
CA SER A 145 -21.89 -12.54 -5.41
C SER A 145 -21.30 -13.49 -4.35
N ILE A 146 -20.96 -14.72 -4.73
CA ILE A 146 -20.40 -15.74 -3.84
C ILE A 146 -18.91 -15.47 -3.66
N LYS A 147 -18.48 -15.12 -2.45
CA LYS A 147 -17.11 -14.67 -2.17
C LYS A 147 -16.40 -15.46 -1.08
N SER A 148 -17.15 -16.17 -0.24
CA SER A 148 -16.58 -16.76 0.97
C SER A 148 -17.30 -18.03 1.39
N LEU A 149 -16.74 -18.74 2.36
CA LEU A 149 -17.34 -19.95 2.92
C LEU A 149 -18.75 -19.68 3.51
N ASN A 150 -19.00 -18.47 4.00
CA ASN A 150 -20.30 -18.07 4.58
C ASN A 150 -21.45 -18.07 3.57
N ASP A 151 -21.14 -18.06 2.27
CA ASP A 151 -22.15 -18.11 1.21
C ASP A 151 -22.65 -19.53 0.95
N PHE A 152 -22.00 -20.53 1.55
CA PHE A 152 -22.27 -21.95 1.33
C PHE A 152 -23.05 -22.57 2.50
N LYS A 153 -23.97 -23.45 2.15
CA LYS A 153 -24.46 -24.51 3.00
C LYS A 153 -23.52 -25.70 2.84
N ILE A 154 -22.79 -26.03 3.91
CA ILE A 154 -21.91 -27.20 3.95
C ILE A 154 -22.76 -28.40 4.38
N LEU A 155 -22.85 -29.42 3.52
CA LEU A 155 -23.59 -30.65 3.79
C LEU A 155 -22.61 -31.77 4.13
N ASN A 156 -22.92 -32.53 5.19
CA ASN A 156 -22.17 -33.70 5.62
C ASN A 156 -20.73 -33.40 6.08
N LEU A 157 -20.54 -32.30 6.83
CA LEU A 157 -19.29 -32.02 7.55
C LEU A 157 -19.52 -32.16 9.06
N ASP A 158 -18.74 -33.03 9.73
CA ASP A 158 -18.65 -33.03 11.19
C ASP A 158 -17.75 -31.86 11.63
N GLU A 159 -18.35 -30.70 11.87
CA GLU A 159 -17.66 -29.44 12.19
C GLU A 159 -16.84 -29.51 13.50
N LYS A 160 -17.10 -30.50 14.37
CA LYS A 160 -16.32 -30.73 15.59
C LYS A 160 -15.01 -31.45 15.33
N LYS A 161 -14.87 -32.11 14.18
CA LYS A 161 -13.68 -32.88 13.79
C LYS A 161 -12.96 -32.27 12.60
N TYR A 162 -13.69 -31.60 11.73
CA TYR A 162 -13.22 -31.18 10.43
C TYR A 162 -13.60 -29.72 10.13
N SER A 163 -12.77 -29.05 9.34
CA SER A 163 -13.04 -27.69 8.84
C SER A 163 -12.65 -27.58 7.38
N ILE A 164 -13.30 -26.67 6.64
CA ILE A 164 -12.92 -26.37 5.26
C ILE A 164 -11.65 -25.51 5.27
N TYR A 165 -10.67 -25.92 4.49
CA TYR A 165 -9.38 -25.25 4.34
C TYR A 165 -9.12 -24.94 2.87
N ASP A 166 -8.40 -23.85 2.60
CA ASP A 166 -7.95 -23.46 1.26
C ASP A 166 -9.08 -23.38 0.20
N LEU A 167 -10.20 -22.75 0.61
CA LEU A 167 -11.36 -22.52 -0.26
C LEU A 167 -11.01 -21.50 -1.36
N ASN A 168 -11.12 -21.92 -2.62
CA ASN A 168 -11.01 -21.06 -3.78
C ASN A 168 -12.27 -21.18 -4.64
N ILE A 169 -12.75 -20.05 -5.17
CA ILE A 169 -13.99 -19.97 -5.96
C ILE A 169 -13.66 -19.33 -7.30
N THR A 170 -14.05 -19.99 -8.36
CA THR A 170 -13.87 -19.53 -9.74
C THR A 170 -15.21 -19.49 -10.47
N TYR A 171 -15.32 -18.60 -11.46
CA TYR A 171 -16.57 -18.33 -12.18
C TYR A 171 -16.37 -18.68 -13.65
N PRO A 172 -16.59 -19.95 -14.04
CA PRO A 172 -16.31 -20.40 -15.41
C PRO A 172 -17.32 -19.83 -16.43
N ASP A 173 -18.54 -19.51 -16.01
CA ASP A 173 -19.60 -18.90 -16.82
C ASP A 173 -20.55 -18.06 -15.94
N SER A 174 -21.65 -17.53 -16.47
CA SER A 174 -22.63 -16.72 -15.72
C SER A 174 -23.62 -17.54 -14.86
N LYS A 175 -23.68 -18.86 -15.03
CA LYS A 175 -24.69 -19.75 -14.42
C LYS A 175 -24.13 -20.72 -13.40
N SER A 176 -22.82 -20.71 -13.21
CA SER A 176 -22.13 -21.67 -12.36
C SER A 176 -20.93 -21.08 -11.64
N ILE A 177 -20.51 -21.77 -10.58
CA ILE A 177 -19.22 -21.58 -9.92
C ILE A 177 -18.49 -22.92 -9.87
N LYS A 178 -17.16 -22.86 -9.81
CA LYS A 178 -16.31 -24.01 -9.51
C LYS A 178 -15.53 -23.70 -8.25
N VAL A 179 -15.62 -24.60 -7.28
CA VAL A 179 -15.05 -24.45 -5.95
C VAL A 179 -13.97 -25.50 -5.75
N HIS A 180 -12.80 -25.06 -5.30
CA HIS A 180 -11.70 -25.92 -4.90
C HIS A 180 -11.51 -25.79 -3.40
N TYR A 181 -11.35 -26.90 -2.68
CA TYR A 181 -11.16 -26.86 -1.24
C TYR A 181 -10.47 -28.12 -0.74
N SER A 182 -9.89 -28.03 0.45
CA SER A 182 -9.38 -29.17 1.21
C SER A 182 -10.10 -29.21 2.57
N VAL A 183 -9.98 -30.32 3.29
CA VAL A 183 -10.55 -30.47 4.63
C VAL A 183 -9.41 -30.65 5.61
N LEU A 184 -9.43 -29.86 6.68
CA LEU A 184 -8.48 -29.95 7.79
C LEU A 184 -9.11 -30.74 8.93
N ARG A 185 -8.47 -31.82 9.36
CA ARG A 185 -8.84 -32.52 10.59
C ARG A 185 -8.26 -31.79 11.79
N GLN A 186 -9.13 -31.37 12.71
CA GLN A 186 -8.76 -30.48 13.81
C GLN A 186 -7.89 -31.17 14.87
N SER A 187 -7.99 -32.49 15.03
CA SER A 187 -7.26 -33.23 16.08
C SER A 187 -5.76 -33.28 15.86
N ASP A 188 -5.31 -33.27 14.60
CA ASP A 188 -3.90 -33.48 14.23
C ASP A 188 -3.44 -32.62 13.06
N PHE A 189 -4.25 -31.63 12.67
CA PHE A 189 -3.99 -30.68 11.59
C PHE A 189 -3.64 -31.33 10.24
N LYS A 190 -4.06 -32.59 10.01
CA LYS A 190 -3.87 -33.25 8.71
C LYS A 190 -4.84 -32.72 7.67
N LEU A 191 -4.33 -32.48 6.47
CA LEU A 191 -5.09 -32.04 5.31
C LEU A 191 -5.53 -33.22 4.46
N SER A 192 -6.77 -33.18 3.98
CA SER A 192 -7.25 -34.06 2.92
C SER A 192 -6.66 -33.67 1.56
N SER A 193 -6.76 -34.58 0.59
CA SER A 193 -6.60 -34.25 -0.82
C SER A 193 -7.54 -33.12 -1.23
N ARG A 194 -7.08 -32.27 -2.16
CA ARG A 194 -7.87 -31.16 -2.70
C ARG A 194 -9.03 -31.70 -3.52
N LYS A 195 -10.22 -31.20 -3.24
CA LYS A 195 -11.46 -31.51 -3.96
C LYS A 195 -11.85 -30.36 -4.88
N GLU A 196 -12.51 -30.70 -5.98
CA GLU A 196 -13.15 -29.76 -6.91
C GLU A 196 -14.64 -30.07 -6.97
N GLN A 197 -15.48 -29.04 -6.92
CA GLN A 197 -16.92 -29.17 -7.11
C GLN A 197 -17.46 -28.05 -8.00
N LYS A 198 -18.21 -28.41 -9.04
CA LYS A 198 -19.00 -27.45 -9.82
C LYS A 198 -20.40 -27.31 -9.20
N ILE A 199 -20.89 -26.07 -9.08
CA ILE A 199 -22.23 -25.75 -8.59
C ILE A 199 -22.92 -24.91 -9.65
N ASP A 200 -24.02 -25.43 -10.19
CA ASP A 200 -24.86 -24.79 -11.19
C ASP A 200 -26.18 -24.25 -10.57
N GLY A 201 -26.91 -23.46 -11.35
CA GLY A 201 -28.27 -23.01 -11.03
C GLY A 201 -28.40 -21.54 -10.63
N PHE A 202 -27.41 -20.71 -10.91
CA PHE A 202 -27.46 -19.27 -10.61
C PHE A 202 -28.38 -18.50 -11.58
N LYS A 203 -28.87 -17.34 -11.12
CA LYS A 203 -29.74 -16.45 -11.90
C LYS A 203 -29.02 -15.95 -13.16
N ASP A 204 -29.60 -16.21 -14.34
CA ASP A 204 -29.03 -15.88 -15.67
C ASP A 204 -29.24 -14.42 -16.10
N VAL A 205 -30.28 -13.77 -15.57
CA VAL A 205 -30.70 -12.43 -15.97
C VAL A 205 -30.33 -11.45 -14.86
N ILE A 206 -29.29 -10.67 -15.14
CA ILE A 206 -28.92 -9.50 -14.33
C ILE A 206 -29.87 -8.37 -14.74
N THR A 207 -30.60 -7.78 -13.81
CA THR A 207 -31.40 -6.57 -14.07
C THR A 207 -30.48 -5.34 -14.21
N PRO A 208 -30.90 -4.25 -14.86
CA PRO A 208 -30.11 -3.01 -14.90
C PRO A 208 -29.69 -2.50 -13.51
N SER A 209 -30.55 -2.68 -12.48
CA SER A 209 -30.26 -2.35 -11.09
C SER A 209 -29.15 -3.21 -10.47
N GLU A 210 -29.06 -4.48 -10.85
CA GLU A 210 -27.99 -5.37 -10.39
C GLU A 210 -26.69 -5.07 -11.16
N ALA A 211 -26.76 -4.86 -12.48
CA ALA A 211 -25.62 -4.57 -13.34
C ALA A 211 -24.94 -3.24 -12.99
N ILE A 212 -25.71 -2.20 -12.67
CA ILE A 212 -25.13 -0.89 -12.31
C ILE A 212 -24.37 -0.95 -10.98
N ASN A 213 -24.74 -1.88 -10.09
CA ASN A 213 -24.04 -2.10 -8.83
C ASN A 213 -22.74 -2.89 -9.00
N SER A 214 -22.58 -3.67 -10.06
CA SER A 214 -21.34 -4.39 -10.37
C SER A 214 -20.36 -3.59 -11.23
N LEU A 215 -20.75 -2.42 -11.76
CA LEU A 215 -19.88 -1.56 -12.56
C LEU A 215 -18.61 -1.20 -11.78
N LYS A 216 -17.46 -1.43 -12.42
CA LYS A 216 -16.17 -0.92 -11.98
C LYS A 216 -15.78 0.26 -12.84
N LEU A 217 -15.58 1.39 -12.19
CA LEU A 217 -15.24 2.66 -12.82
C LEU A 217 -13.95 3.21 -12.24
N SER A 218 -13.06 3.68 -13.10
CA SER A 218 -11.90 4.47 -12.71
C SER A 218 -11.66 5.58 -13.73
N LEU A 219 -10.90 6.61 -13.37
CA LEU A 219 -10.38 7.55 -14.36
C LEU A 219 -9.31 6.85 -15.19
N ILE A 220 -9.33 7.07 -16.52
CA ILE A 220 -8.27 6.56 -17.40
C ILE A 220 -6.93 7.19 -17.04
N ASN A 221 -6.94 8.49 -16.73
CA ASN A 221 -5.79 9.19 -16.17
C ASN A 221 -6.13 9.65 -14.73
N PRO A 222 -5.52 9.07 -13.69
CA PRO A 222 -5.81 9.41 -12.30
C PRO A 222 -5.41 10.85 -11.93
N ASN A 223 -4.56 11.48 -12.74
CA ASN A 223 -4.11 12.86 -12.56
C ASN A 223 -4.95 13.88 -13.36
N SER A 224 -6.10 13.47 -13.91
CA SER A 224 -6.95 14.37 -14.69
C SER A 224 -7.54 15.47 -13.81
N ASN A 225 -7.56 16.68 -14.33
CA ASN A 225 -8.32 17.78 -13.73
C ASN A 225 -9.78 17.79 -14.23
N PHE A 226 -10.61 18.63 -13.62
CA PHE A 226 -12.04 18.71 -13.93
C PHE A 226 -12.32 19.03 -15.40
N ASP A 227 -11.58 19.96 -15.99
CA ASP A 227 -11.83 20.42 -17.36
C ASP A 227 -11.47 19.34 -18.38
N GLU A 228 -10.39 18.59 -18.13
CA GLU A 228 -10.02 17.42 -18.92
C GLU A 228 -11.10 16.33 -18.88
N ILE A 229 -11.65 16.05 -17.69
CA ILE A 229 -12.71 15.05 -17.53
C ILE A 229 -13.99 15.52 -18.21
N LYS A 230 -14.35 16.79 -18.03
CA LYS A 230 -15.53 17.40 -18.65
C LYS A 230 -15.44 17.39 -20.18
N SER A 231 -14.25 17.67 -20.73
CA SER A 231 -13.99 17.62 -22.18
C SER A 231 -14.07 16.20 -22.74
N LYS A 232 -13.48 15.22 -22.04
CA LYS A 232 -13.44 13.81 -22.48
C LYS A 232 -14.74 13.04 -22.18
N LYS A 233 -15.62 13.56 -21.33
CA LYS A 233 -16.92 12.94 -20.93
C LYS A 233 -16.74 11.47 -20.53
N ILE A 234 -17.56 10.57 -21.08
CA ILE A 234 -17.50 9.12 -20.79
C ILE A 234 -16.14 8.50 -21.10
N ASN A 235 -15.40 9.06 -22.07
CA ASN A 235 -14.07 8.60 -22.44
C ASN A 235 -12.98 9.02 -21.42
N ALA A 236 -13.33 9.79 -20.39
CA ALA A 236 -12.44 10.00 -19.25
C ALA A 236 -12.36 8.79 -18.32
N PHE A 237 -13.26 7.81 -18.48
CA PHE A 237 -13.44 6.71 -17.54
C PHE A 237 -13.18 5.35 -18.17
N ALA A 238 -12.45 4.49 -17.46
CA ALA A 238 -12.38 3.06 -17.75
C ALA A 238 -13.58 2.37 -17.08
N ILE A 239 -14.39 1.68 -17.89
CA ILE A 239 -15.63 1.04 -17.45
C ILE A 239 -15.54 -0.47 -17.68
N SER A 240 -15.74 -1.25 -16.63
CA SER A 240 -15.72 -2.72 -16.71
C SER A 240 -16.76 -3.37 -15.81
N SER A 241 -16.83 -4.71 -15.87
CA SER A 241 -17.75 -5.53 -15.05
C SER A 241 -19.24 -5.33 -15.36
N TYR A 242 -19.59 -5.22 -16.65
CA TYR A 242 -20.96 -5.31 -17.17
C TYR A 242 -21.02 -6.10 -18.49
N ASP A 243 -22.18 -6.67 -18.80
CA ASP A 243 -22.42 -7.38 -20.07
C ASP A 243 -22.74 -6.38 -21.18
N LYS A 244 -21.73 -6.08 -22.01
CA LYS A 244 -21.84 -5.16 -23.15
C LYS A 244 -22.84 -5.61 -24.21
N SER A 245 -23.17 -6.90 -24.26
CA SER A 245 -24.16 -7.43 -25.21
C SER A 245 -25.61 -7.19 -24.76
N LYS A 246 -25.81 -6.89 -23.46
CA LYS A 246 -27.13 -6.66 -22.86
C LYS A 246 -27.36 -5.22 -22.42
N PHE A 247 -26.29 -4.48 -22.11
CA PHE A 247 -26.40 -3.14 -21.52
C PHE A 247 -25.48 -2.13 -22.19
N LYS A 248 -25.97 -0.88 -22.26
CA LYS A 248 -25.18 0.29 -22.62
C LYS A 248 -24.96 1.16 -21.39
N VAL A 249 -23.71 1.60 -21.18
CA VAL A 249 -23.37 2.56 -20.13
C VAL A 249 -23.30 3.95 -20.74
N GLU A 250 -23.92 4.91 -20.08
CA GLU A 250 -23.96 6.30 -20.49
C GLU A 250 -23.55 7.18 -19.30
N LEU A 251 -22.77 8.23 -19.56
CA LEU A 251 -22.57 9.30 -18.58
C LEU A 251 -23.78 10.22 -18.70
N ALA A 252 -24.52 10.44 -17.60
CA ALA A 252 -25.61 11.40 -17.63
C ALA A 252 -25.03 12.79 -17.89
N ASP A 253 -25.37 13.37 -19.06
CA ASP A 253 -24.76 14.60 -19.60
C ASP A 253 -24.85 15.81 -18.67
N ASP A 254 -25.70 15.75 -17.64
CA ASP A 254 -26.07 16.81 -16.72
C ASP A 254 -25.44 16.72 -15.32
N LYS A 255 -24.62 15.70 -14.99
CA LYS A 255 -24.14 15.50 -13.60
C LYS A 255 -22.69 15.06 -13.45
N LEU A 256 -21.78 15.90 -13.95
CA LEU A 256 -20.41 16.00 -13.43
C LEU A 256 -20.37 17.15 -12.41
N VAL A 257 -20.35 16.83 -11.12
CA VAL A 257 -20.33 17.82 -10.04
C VAL A 257 -19.00 17.78 -9.31
N ARG A 258 -18.30 18.91 -9.26
CA ARG A 258 -17.04 19.05 -8.51
C ARG A 258 -17.26 19.78 -7.20
N ASN A 259 -16.72 19.25 -6.12
CA ASN A 259 -16.52 19.94 -4.85
C ASN A 259 -15.06 19.74 -4.39
N GLY A 260 -14.22 20.77 -4.56
CA GLY A 260 -12.78 20.64 -4.33
C GLY A 260 -12.15 19.57 -5.22
N SER A 261 -11.43 18.62 -4.62
CA SER A 261 -10.83 17.46 -5.28
C SER A 261 -11.80 16.30 -5.49
N LEU A 262 -13.02 16.37 -4.96
CA LEU A 262 -14.03 15.34 -5.17
C LEU A 262 -14.85 15.63 -6.42
N LEU A 263 -14.89 14.66 -7.34
CA LEU A 263 -15.77 14.63 -8.49
C LEU A 263 -16.86 13.58 -8.27
N THR A 264 -18.11 13.99 -8.36
CA THR A 264 -19.26 13.09 -8.47
C THR A 264 -19.66 12.99 -9.94
N ALA A 265 -19.71 11.78 -10.48
CA ALA A 265 -20.18 11.49 -11.83
C ALA A 265 -21.33 10.49 -11.80
N ARG A 266 -22.45 10.83 -12.43
CA ARG A 266 -23.62 9.95 -12.53
C ARG A 266 -23.55 9.11 -13.80
N PHE A 267 -23.55 7.80 -13.65
CA PHE A 267 -23.63 6.85 -14.76
C PHE A 267 -25.02 6.24 -14.81
N SER A 268 -25.50 6.03 -16.04
CA SER A 268 -26.74 5.32 -16.33
C SER A 268 -26.43 4.03 -17.06
N LEU A 269 -27.13 2.97 -16.71
CA LEU A 269 -27.08 1.69 -17.39
C LEU A 269 -28.45 1.45 -18.03
N VAL A 270 -28.46 1.32 -19.36
CA VAL A 270 -29.66 1.20 -20.20
C VAL A 270 -29.70 -0.21 -20.76
N SER A 271 -30.83 -0.90 -20.60
CA SER A 271 -31.05 -2.20 -21.23
C SER A 271 -31.12 -2.05 -22.76
N LEU A 272 -30.37 -2.89 -23.49
CA LEU A 272 -30.40 -2.91 -24.95
C LEU A 272 -31.69 -3.56 -25.49
N THR A 273 -32.31 -4.44 -24.71
CA THR A 273 -33.58 -5.10 -25.08
C THR A 273 -34.79 -4.25 -24.69
N ASN A 274 -34.66 -3.36 -23.70
CA ASN A 274 -35.69 -2.41 -23.32
C ASN A 274 -35.09 -1.04 -22.95
N PRO A 275 -34.97 -0.10 -23.92
CA PRO A 275 -34.34 1.20 -23.69
C PRO A 275 -35.01 2.08 -22.64
N THR A 276 -36.27 1.81 -22.27
CA THR A 276 -36.97 2.53 -21.19
C THR A 276 -36.52 2.08 -19.80
N GLU A 277 -35.90 0.90 -19.70
CA GLU A 277 -35.35 0.36 -18.46
C GLU A 277 -33.93 0.93 -18.24
N ARG A 278 -33.89 2.12 -17.66
CA ARG A 278 -32.68 2.85 -17.30
C ARG A 278 -32.55 2.94 -15.78
N VAL A 279 -31.39 2.59 -15.26
CA VAL A 279 -31.03 2.82 -13.85
C VAL A 279 -29.83 3.74 -13.80
N SER A 280 -29.74 4.62 -12.80
CA SER A 280 -28.61 5.55 -12.64
C SER A 280 -28.03 5.47 -11.23
N LYS A 281 -26.71 5.66 -11.13
CA LYS A 281 -25.96 5.62 -9.88
C LYS A 281 -24.83 6.66 -9.90
N ASP A 282 -24.61 7.27 -8.74
CA ASP A 282 -23.51 8.23 -8.54
C ASP A 282 -22.23 7.48 -8.15
N PHE A 283 -21.13 7.91 -8.76
CA PHE A 283 -19.78 7.42 -8.48
C PHE A 283 -18.86 8.58 -8.14
N TYR A 284 -17.89 8.33 -7.28
CA TYR A 284 -17.04 9.34 -6.67
C TYR A 284 -15.59 9.12 -7.06
N PHE A 285 -14.91 10.19 -7.45
CA PHE A 285 -13.53 10.17 -7.93
C PHE A 285 -12.74 11.31 -7.28
N ASN A 286 -11.47 11.07 -6.98
CA ASN A 286 -10.55 12.15 -6.63
C ASN A 286 -9.90 12.68 -7.91
N ILE A 287 -9.87 14.00 -8.06
CA ILE A 287 -9.31 14.70 -9.22
C ILE A 287 -8.29 15.74 -8.77
N ILE A 288 -7.34 16.07 -9.64
CA ILE A 288 -6.38 17.14 -9.37
C ILE A 288 -7.09 18.49 -9.50
N THR A 289 -7.14 19.23 -8.40
CA THR A 289 -7.48 20.65 -8.44
C THR A 289 -6.25 21.45 -8.84
N LYS A 290 -6.31 22.18 -9.96
CA LYS A 290 -5.35 23.26 -10.19
C LYS A 290 -5.56 24.29 -9.08
N ILE A 291 -4.64 24.33 -8.12
CA ILE A 291 -4.57 25.39 -7.11
C ILE A 291 -4.07 26.63 -7.84
N ASN A 292 -4.76 27.76 -7.70
CA ASN A 292 -4.30 29.01 -8.30
C ASN A 292 -2.94 29.39 -7.71
N GLN A 293 -2.04 29.94 -8.51
CA GLN A 293 -0.66 30.19 -8.09
C GLN A 293 -0.58 31.17 -6.89
N SER A 294 -1.50 32.14 -6.85
CA SER A 294 -1.69 33.05 -5.71
C SER A 294 -2.10 32.33 -4.42
N ASP A 295 -2.97 31.33 -4.51
CA ASP A 295 -3.42 30.57 -3.35
C ASP A 295 -2.31 29.65 -2.84
N LEU A 296 -1.50 29.11 -3.75
CA LEU A 296 -0.35 28.28 -3.41
C LEU A 296 0.69 29.07 -2.60
N GLU A 297 0.97 30.32 -2.97
CA GLU A 297 1.84 31.21 -2.19
C GLU A 297 1.27 31.53 -0.82
N VAL A 298 -0.03 31.82 -0.71
CA VAL A 298 -0.69 32.10 0.58
C VAL A 298 -0.61 30.87 1.50
N PHE A 299 -0.93 29.68 0.99
CA PHE A 299 -0.85 28.44 1.76
C PHE A 299 0.59 28.08 2.15
N LYS A 300 1.55 28.28 1.24
CA LYS A 300 2.97 28.08 1.54
C LYS A 300 3.46 29.02 2.64
N ASN A 301 3.09 30.30 2.58
CA ASN A 301 3.41 31.29 3.61
C ASN A 301 2.81 30.94 4.97
N LEU A 302 1.56 30.46 4.99
CA LEU A 302 0.91 29.97 6.22
C LEU A 302 1.65 28.76 6.79
N LEU A 303 2.01 27.78 5.96
CA LEU A 303 2.77 26.60 6.39
C LEU A 303 4.16 26.97 6.90
N ASN A 304 4.83 27.93 6.27
CA ASN A 304 6.11 28.47 6.73
C ASN A 304 5.99 29.16 8.09
N TYR A 305 4.92 29.93 8.30
CA TYR A 305 4.63 30.54 9.59
C TYR A 305 4.39 29.49 10.68
N LEU A 306 3.59 28.46 10.39
CA LEU A 306 3.36 27.34 11.29
C LEU A 306 4.64 26.55 11.58
N ALA A 307 5.48 26.30 10.57
CA ALA A 307 6.73 25.56 10.75
C ALA A 307 7.72 26.27 11.69
N LYS A 308 7.72 27.61 11.72
CA LYS A 308 8.51 28.42 12.67
C LYS A 308 7.98 28.34 14.10
N LEU A 309 6.66 28.22 14.27
CA LEU A 309 6.03 28.09 15.59
C LEU A 309 6.09 26.67 16.13
N THR A 310 6.07 25.68 15.23
CA THR A 310 6.02 24.26 15.55
C THR A 310 7.41 23.65 15.46
N LYS A 311 8.06 23.51 16.61
CA LYS A 311 9.41 22.92 16.72
C LYS A 311 9.33 21.42 17.02
N PRO A 312 10.29 20.62 16.53
CA PRO A 312 10.43 19.22 16.92
C PRO A 312 10.73 19.10 18.41
N ILE A 313 9.94 18.30 19.12
CA ILE A 313 10.14 17.97 20.53
C ILE A 313 10.68 16.54 20.59
N LEU A 314 11.93 16.41 21.05
CA LEU A 314 12.53 15.10 21.29
C LEU A 314 11.86 14.45 22.52
N LEU A 315 11.31 13.26 22.31
CA LEU A 315 10.55 12.52 23.33
C LEU A 315 11.45 11.86 24.37
N ILE A 316 12.67 11.44 23.98
CA ILE A 316 13.68 10.86 24.87
C ILE A 316 14.93 11.71 24.80
N LYS A 317 15.05 12.64 25.74
CA LYS A 317 16.18 13.56 25.77
C LYS A 317 17.48 12.92 26.27
N ASN A 318 17.42 11.81 27.01
CA ASN A 318 18.58 11.13 27.59
C ASN A 318 19.13 9.95 26.73
N GLU A 319 18.83 9.92 25.43
CA GLU A 319 19.32 8.90 24.48
C GLU A 319 20.63 9.30 23.79
N TYR A 320 21.36 8.35 23.20
CA TYR A 320 22.56 8.63 22.40
C TYR A 320 22.22 9.28 21.04
N ALA A 321 22.90 10.38 20.70
CA ALA A 321 22.76 11.07 19.41
C ALA A 321 22.88 10.11 18.20
N ASP A 322 23.88 9.21 18.22
CA ASP A 322 24.10 8.25 17.13
C ASP A 322 22.93 7.28 16.95
N LYS A 323 22.26 6.91 18.05
CA LYS A 323 21.10 6.02 18.02
C LYS A 323 19.84 6.73 17.53
N ILE A 324 19.65 8.01 17.88
CA ILE A 324 18.58 8.84 17.33
C ILE A 324 18.76 8.97 15.81
N ILE A 325 19.98 9.25 15.34
CA ILE A 325 20.28 9.41 13.92
C ILE A 325 20.09 8.10 13.13
N ALA A 326 20.52 6.97 13.68
CA ALA A 326 20.37 5.69 12.99
C ALA A 326 18.92 5.21 12.88
N ASN A 327 17.99 5.78 13.66
CA ASN A 327 16.66 5.21 13.83
C ASN A 327 15.51 6.24 13.76
N TYR A 328 15.74 7.48 13.31
CA TYR A 328 14.67 8.49 13.32
C TYR A 328 13.50 8.20 12.37
N GLU A 329 13.73 7.36 11.35
CA GLU A 329 12.70 6.95 10.39
C GLU A 329 11.88 5.75 10.90
N SER A 330 12.50 4.87 11.70
CA SER A 330 11.88 3.66 12.24
C SER A 330 11.28 3.86 13.63
N ASN A 331 11.79 4.84 14.38
CA ASN A 331 11.37 5.13 15.75
C ASN A 331 11.00 6.62 15.83
N LEU A 332 9.72 6.90 16.12
CA LEU A 332 9.15 8.25 16.22
C LEU A 332 9.72 9.05 17.42
N PHE A 333 10.99 9.42 17.37
CA PHE A 333 11.67 10.17 18.45
C PHE A 333 11.14 11.59 18.63
N PHE A 334 10.43 12.14 17.64
CA PHE A 334 10.05 13.54 17.59
C PHE A 334 8.54 13.69 17.55
N TYR A 335 8.06 14.64 18.33
CA TYR A 335 6.68 15.08 18.33
C TYR A 335 6.58 16.55 17.95
N PHE A 336 5.59 16.89 17.13
CA PHE A 336 5.31 18.25 16.69
C PHE A 336 3.95 18.68 17.25
N LYS A 337 3.93 19.74 18.07
CA LYS A 337 2.71 20.28 18.67
C LYS A 337 1.93 21.15 17.67
N ASN A 338 0.63 21.32 17.89
CA ASN A 338 -0.22 22.28 17.19
C ASN A 338 -0.37 22.05 15.68
N LEU A 339 -0.22 20.82 15.21
CA LEU A 339 -0.58 20.45 13.84
C LEU A 339 -2.08 20.14 13.77
N ASN A 340 -2.74 20.61 12.71
CA ASN A 340 -4.13 20.25 12.43
C ASN A 340 -4.20 18.89 11.68
N SER A 341 -5.41 18.34 11.53
CA SER A 341 -5.62 17.02 10.91
C SER A 341 -5.17 16.93 9.44
N SER A 342 -5.00 18.07 8.76
CA SER A 342 -4.59 18.14 7.36
C SER A 342 -3.11 18.52 7.18
N THR A 343 -2.32 18.59 8.25
CA THR A 343 -0.89 18.94 8.20
C THR A 343 -0.04 17.92 8.93
N ILE A 344 0.97 17.38 8.26
CA ILE A 344 1.95 16.47 8.86
C ILE A 344 3.33 17.13 8.89
N ALA A 345 4.15 16.79 9.88
CA ALA A 345 5.56 17.13 9.91
C ALA A 345 6.38 15.97 9.34
N LYS A 346 7.34 16.28 8.47
CA LYS A 346 8.27 15.29 7.90
C LYS A 346 9.69 15.72 8.22
N ILE A 347 10.40 14.90 8.98
CA ILE A 347 11.84 15.06 9.20
C ILE A 347 12.55 14.68 7.90
N ARG A 348 13.46 15.55 7.46
CA ARG A 348 14.28 15.34 6.27
C ARG A 348 15.62 14.72 6.63
N THR A 349 16.27 15.25 7.65
CA THR A 349 17.58 14.77 8.11
C THR A 349 17.76 15.04 9.59
N ILE A 350 18.62 14.23 10.22
CA ILE A 350 19.16 14.49 11.55
C ILE A 350 20.67 14.38 11.49
N GLU A 351 21.35 15.42 11.94
CA GLU A 351 22.81 15.50 11.93
C GLU A 351 23.34 15.59 13.36
N LYS A 352 24.42 14.85 13.63
CA LYS A 352 25.16 14.99 14.88
C LYS A 352 25.97 16.29 14.82
N ILE A 353 25.74 17.20 15.77
CA ILE A 353 26.65 18.33 15.99
C ILE A 353 27.78 17.88 16.91
N ASN A 354 27.42 17.29 18.05
CA ASN A 354 28.34 16.66 18.99
C ASN A 354 27.59 15.60 19.83
N THR A 355 28.19 15.09 20.90
CA THR A 355 27.57 14.05 21.74
C THR A 355 26.25 14.49 22.39
N ASP A 356 26.09 15.79 22.62
CA ASP A 356 25.00 16.33 23.45
C ASP A 356 24.05 17.20 22.63
N LYS A 357 24.28 17.33 21.31
CA LYS A 357 23.47 18.15 20.41
C LYS A 357 23.26 17.49 19.06
N ILE A 358 22.01 17.52 18.64
CA ILE A 358 21.57 17.10 17.30
C ILE A 358 20.93 18.27 16.57
N LYS A 359 21.03 18.27 15.25
CA LYS A 359 20.36 19.19 14.34
C LYS A 359 19.28 18.43 13.58
N VAL A 360 18.05 18.93 13.58
CA VAL A 360 16.90 18.30 12.93
C VAL A 360 16.38 19.21 11.84
N SER A 361 16.42 18.76 10.59
CA SER A 361 15.77 19.44 9.47
C SER A 361 14.39 18.83 9.20
N TYR A 362 13.38 19.66 8.97
CA TYR A 362 12.00 19.22 8.76
C TYR A 362 11.21 20.16 7.84
N ILE A 363 10.13 19.64 7.28
CA ILE A 363 9.10 20.39 6.56
C ILE A 363 7.72 20.08 7.11
N LEU A 364 6.77 21.00 6.93
CA LEU A 364 5.34 20.72 7.10
C LEU A 364 4.69 20.49 5.74
N VAL A 365 3.83 19.48 5.65
CA VAL A 365 3.11 19.12 4.42
C VAL A 365 1.61 19.15 4.70
N ASN A 366 0.88 19.93 3.90
CA ASN A 366 -0.58 19.83 3.87
C ASN A 366 -1.00 18.68 2.95
N ILE A 367 -1.63 17.65 3.50
CA ILE A 367 -1.94 16.40 2.78
C ILE A 367 -3.06 16.60 1.75
N GLU A 368 -4.03 17.48 2.04
CA GLU A 368 -5.18 17.71 1.17
C GLU A 368 -4.82 18.52 -0.08
N LYS A 369 -3.88 19.45 0.07
CA LYS A 369 -3.44 20.35 -1.00
C LYS A 369 -2.11 19.95 -1.63
N ASN A 370 -1.40 18.99 -1.04
CA ASN A 370 -0.06 18.56 -1.43
C ASN A 370 0.95 19.73 -1.54
N ILE A 371 0.86 20.69 -0.61
CA ILE A 371 1.75 21.86 -0.52
C ILE A 371 2.70 21.66 0.67
N SER A 372 3.98 21.99 0.49
CA SER A 372 5.00 21.89 1.53
C SER A 372 5.52 23.26 1.95
N SER A 373 5.86 23.41 3.22
CA SER A 373 6.68 24.53 3.70
C SER A 373 8.10 24.46 3.13
N ASP A 374 8.84 25.56 3.23
CA ASP A 374 10.29 25.55 3.14
C ASP A 374 10.88 24.76 4.31
N GLU A 375 12.09 24.24 4.10
CA GLU A 375 12.81 23.49 5.11
C GLU A 375 13.17 24.38 6.30
N GLN A 376 12.89 23.87 7.51
CA GLN A 376 13.29 24.47 8.77
C GLN A 376 14.32 23.58 9.47
N THR A 377 15.15 24.18 10.30
CA THR A 377 16.17 23.46 11.07
C THR A 377 16.13 23.90 12.53
N GLU A 378 16.17 22.94 13.44
CA GLU A 378 16.24 23.18 14.88
C GLU A 378 17.37 22.39 15.53
N ILE A 379 18.03 22.98 16.54
CA ILE A 379 19.09 22.34 17.31
C ILE A 379 18.52 21.91 18.66
N ILE A 380 18.63 20.63 18.98
CA ILE A 380 18.12 20.05 20.23
C ILE A 380 19.31 19.62 21.08
N THR A 381 19.28 20.02 22.36
CA THR A 381 20.27 19.60 23.37
C THR A 381 19.74 18.38 24.13
N LEU A 382 20.58 17.35 24.24
CA LEU A 382 20.31 16.09 24.92
C LEU A 382 20.58 16.24 26.43
N GLU A 383 19.84 15.48 27.24
CA GLU A 383 19.99 15.44 28.69
C GLU A 383 21.16 14.53 29.12
N PRO A 384 21.87 14.87 30.21
CA PRO A 384 22.94 14.04 30.75
C PRO A 384 22.45 12.64 31.15
N LYS A 385 23.29 11.62 30.93
CA LYS A 385 22.98 10.19 31.18
C LYS A 385 22.98 9.79 32.67
N THR A 386 23.03 10.74 33.59
CA THR A 386 23.05 10.49 35.04
C THR A 386 21.68 10.12 35.61
N THR A 387 20.62 10.22 34.81
CA THR A 387 19.28 9.70 35.11
C THR A 387 19.12 8.30 34.53
N SER A 388 18.36 7.41 35.19
CA SER A 388 18.09 6.07 34.67
C SER A 388 17.58 6.17 33.23
N LEU A 389 18.24 5.46 32.32
CA LEU A 389 17.85 5.35 30.91
C LEU A 389 16.44 4.75 30.86
N LYS A 390 15.44 5.60 30.65
CA LYS A 390 14.08 5.15 30.35
C LYS A 390 14.10 4.57 28.95
N SER A 391 13.81 3.29 28.80
CA SER A 391 13.75 2.68 27.47
C SER A 391 12.56 3.24 26.70
N TYR A 392 12.70 3.39 25.38
CA TYR A 392 11.60 3.82 24.51
C TYR A 392 10.38 2.89 24.62
N GLU A 393 10.60 1.59 24.83
CA GLU A 393 9.52 0.62 25.09
C GLU A 393 8.69 0.99 26.32
N GLU A 394 9.34 1.47 27.39
CA GLU A 394 8.67 1.85 28.63
C GLU A 394 7.82 3.13 28.45
N TYR A 395 8.31 4.09 27.68
CA TYR A 395 7.56 5.30 27.31
C TYR A 395 6.41 5.01 26.33
N ALA A 396 6.67 4.22 25.29
CA ALA A 396 5.71 3.75 24.30
C ALA A 396 4.51 3.06 24.98
N ARG A 397 4.79 2.17 25.95
CA ARG A 397 3.74 1.52 26.77
C ARG A 397 2.95 2.50 27.64
N GLN A 398 3.57 3.52 28.22
CA GLN A 398 2.89 4.44 29.14
C GLN A 398 2.02 5.51 28.43
N LYS A 399 2.40 5.95 27.23
CA LYS A 399 1.74 7.08 26.55
C LYS A 399 0.84 6.66 25.38
N ILE A 400 1.15 5.55 24.71
CA ILE A 400 0.48 5.16 23.46
C ILE A 400 -0.59 4.10 23.73
N LEU A 401 -0.41 3.29 24.77
CA LEU A 401 -1.44 2.35 25.24
C LEU A 401 -2.76 3.06 25.63
N PRO A 402 -2.77 4.17 26.38
CA PRO A 402 -4.01 4.90 26.67
C PRO A 402 -4.69 5.46 25.42
N LEU A 403 -3.90 5.93 24.43
CA LEU A 403 -4.40 6.45 23.15
C LEU A 403 -5.03 5.34 22.29
N LEU A 404 -4.40 4.15 22.26
CA LEU A 404 -4.98 2.94 21.66
C LEU A 404 -6.27 2.51 22.35
N THR A 405 -6.30 2.55 23.69
CA THR A 405 -7.52 2.26 24.47
C THR A 405 -8.63 3.27 24.16
N GLU A 406 -8.31 4.55 24.00
CA GLU A 406 -9.29 5.59 23.65
C GLU A 406 -9.85 5.40 22.23
N ILE A 407 -9.00 5.00 21.27
CA ILE A 407 -9.40 4.67 19.89
C ILE A 407 -10.28 3.42 19.85
N ILE A 408 -9.94 2.36 20.62
CA ILE A 408 -10.74 1.14 20.74
C ILE A 408 -12.12 1.47 21.34
N ASN A 409 -12.16 2.26 22.42
CA ASN A 409 -13.41 2.71 23.04
C ASN A 409 -14.26 3.57 22.10
N MET A 410 -13.64 4.43 21.28
CA MET A 410 -14.35 5.19 20.24
C MET A 410 -14.91 4.28 19.14
N ARG A 411 -14.17 3.24 18.73
CA ARG A 411 -14.60 2.25 17.73
C ARG A 411 -15.81 1.44 18.22
N GLU A 412 -15.81 1.03 19.48
CA GLU A 412 -16.96 0.35 20.09
C GLU A 412 -18.20 1.25 20.14
N LYS A 413 -18.04 2.53 20.50
CA LYS A 413 -19.13 3.52 20.48
C LYS A 413 -19.68 3.77 19.06
N VAL A 414 -18.81 3.83 18.05
CA VAL A 414 -19.21 4.00 16.65
C VAL A 414 -19.91 2.75 16.11
N MET A 415 -19.49 1.54 16.50
CA MET A 415 -20.17 0.29 16.13
C MET A 415 -21.55 0.13 16.79
N GLN A 416 -21.81 0.81 17.91
CA GLN A 416 -23.13 0.86 18.55
C GLN A 416 -24.09 1.89 17.93
N MET A 417 -23.62 2.76 17.02
CA MET A 417 -24.46 3.72 16.31
C MET A 417 -24.96 3.14 14.97
N LYS A 418 -26.22 3.43 14.61
CA LYS A 418 -26.93 2.96 13.38
C LYS A 418 -26.15 3.26 12.07
N PRO A 419 -26.47 2.58 10.94
CA PRO A 419 -25.53 2.26 9.84
C PRO A 419 -25.22 3.40 8.86
N LEU A 420 -24.88 4.60 9.36
CA LEU A 420 -24.57 5.78 8.54
C LEU A 420 -23.18 6.37 8.74
N THR A 421 -22.25 5.71 9.44
CA THR A 421 -20.87 6.18 9.60
C THR A 421 -19.82 5.20 9.10
N TYR A 422 -20.03 4.66 7.89
CA TYR A 422 -18.99 3.90 7.17
C TYR A 422 -17.70 4.73 6.95
N LEU A 423 -17.84 6.05 6.74
CA LEU A 423 -16.72 7.00 6.68
C LEU A 423 -15.99 7.17 8.02
N GLY A 424 -16.72 7.15 9.14
CA GLY A 424 -16.13 7.21 10.48
C GLY A 424 -15.30 5.95 10.81
N LEU A 425 -15.80 4.79 10.40
CA LEU A 425 -15.08 3.52 10.53
C LEU A 425 -13.84 3.45 9.63
N ILE A 426 -13.89 3.95 8.39
CA ILE A 426 -12.72 4.03 7.50
C ILE A 426 -11.67 4.99 8.06
N TYR A 427 -12.09 6.15 8.56
CA TYR A 427 -11.18 7.15 9.15
C TYR A 427 -10.48 6.60 10.40
N LEU A 428 -11.21 5.95 11.30
CA LEU A 428 -10.65 5.29 12.49
C LEU A 428 -9.71 4.13 12.10
N LYS A 429 -10.05 3.34 11.08
CA LYS A 429 -9.23 2.23 10.61
C LYS A 429 -7.92 2.68 9.95
N ASN A 430 -7.93 3.84 9.29
CA ASN A 430 -6.71 4.44 8.74
C ASN A 430 -5.80 5.03 9.82
N ILE A 431 -6.37 5.63 10.87
CA ILE A 431 -5.60 6.10 12.04
C ILE A 431 -5.02 4.90 12.80
N GLU A 432 -5.81 3.84 13.00
CA GLU A 432 -5.37 2.61 13.65
C GLU A 432 -4.26 1.92 12.84
N ALA A 433 -4.39 1.82 11.51
CA ALA A 433 -3.35 1.29 10.64
C ALA A 433 -2.06 2.14 10.68
N GLN A 434 -2.16 3.47 10.69
CA GLN A 434 -1.00 4.35 10.82
C GLN A 434 -0.33 4.23 12.19
N ILE A 435 -1.08 3.99 13.27
CA ILE A 435 -0.51 3.77 14.60
C ILE A 435 0.15 2.39 14.67
N LEU A 436 -0.50 1.36 14.12
CA LEU A 436 -0.02 -0.03 14.12
C LEU A 436 1.21 -0.24 13.21
N ASP A 437 1.22 0.33 12.00
CA ASP A 437 2.37 0.26 11.08
C ASP A 437 3.61 0.97 11.65
N ASN A 438 3.39 2.00 12.47
CA ASN A 438 4.46 2.71 13.18
C ASN A 438 4.89 2.03 14.50
N PHE A 439 4.13 1.06 15.02
CA PHE A 439 4.43 0.37 16.29
C PHE A 439 4.98 -1.04 16.12
N PHE A 440 4.46 -1.79 15.16
CA PHE A 440 4.79 -3.21 14.98
C PHE A 440 5.95 -3.45 13.99
N ASN A 441 6.46 -2.39 13.36
CA ASN A 441 7.72 -2.43 12.60
C ASN A 441 8.96 -2.10 13.45
N ILE A 442 8.83 -2.07 14.78
CA ILE A 442 9.97 -2.10 15.71
C ILE A 442 10.55 -3.52 15.64
N LYS A 443 11.62 -3.71 14.85
CA LYS A 443 12.53 -4.86 14.95
C LYS A 443 13.75 -4.48 15.76
#